data_AF-A0A9D5S8L5-F1
#
_entry.id   AF-A0A9D5S8L5-F1
#
_cell.length_a   1.000
_cell.length_b   1.000
_cell.length_c   1.000
_cell.angle_alpha   90.00
_cell.angle_beta   90.00
_cell.angle_gamma   90.00
#
_symmetry.space_group_name_H-M   'P 1'
#
loop_
_entity.id
_entity.type
_entity.pdbx_description
1 polymer ?
#
loop_
_entity_poly.entity_id
_entity_poly.type
_entity_poly.pdbx_seq_one_letter_code
_entity_poly.pdbx_strand_id
1 'polypeptide(L)'
;MIRYAEVLLSYVEALNESQPSAVTQDVLDKTINDIRSRVQLPAIKKEDVANQEALRQAIRKERRVELAFEGLRYFDVLRWGIAAEVLNHTFTGVKLSDNPSAPNYRGSGSTASPVDKNGYYQFEPRTWSAHNRYWPIPQNDLNINKNLKQNEGYN
;
A
#
# COMPACT_ATOMS: atom_id res chain seq x y z
N MET A 1 12.84 -7.69 10.21
CA MET A 1 12.01 -8.38 11.23
C MET A 1 10.99 -9.21 10.48
N ILE A 2 10.75 -10.46 10.86
CA ILE A 2 9.76 -11.34 10.24
C ILE A 2 8.85 -11.87 11.35
N ARG A 3 7.54 -11.88 11.10
CA ARG A 3 6.54 -12.44 12.02
C ARG A 3 5.65 -13.44 11.29
N TYR A 4 5.07 -14.36 12.04
CA TYR A 4 4.35 -15.50 11.47
C TYR A 4 3.20 -15.10 10.52
N ALA A 5 2.46 -14.03 10.81
CA ALA A 5 1.40 -13.56 9.92
C ALA A 5 1.92 -13.14 8.54
N GLU A 6 3.14 -12.60 8.45
CA GLU A 6 3.76 -12.24 7.16
C GLU A 6 4.00 -13.50 6.32
N VAL A 7 4.45 -14.59 6.95
CA VAL A 7 4.66 -15.89 6.29
C VAL A 7 3.34 -16.45 5.76
N LEU A 8 2.26 -16.40 6.56
CA LEU A 8 0.93 -16.86 6.17
C LEU A 8 0.38 -16.07 4.97
N LEU A 9 0.51 -14.75 5.00
CA LEU A 9 0.04 -13.88 3.91
C LEU A 9 0.88 -14.07 2.64
N SER A 10 2.20 -14.20 2.76
CA SER A 10 3.08 -14.44 1.62
C SER A 10 2.85 -15.82 1.01
N TYR A 11 2.56 -16.85 1.81
CA TYR A 11 2.19 -18.18 1.33
C TYR A 11 0.89 -18.16 0.53
N VAL A 12 -0.20 -17.58 1.07
CA VAL A 12 -1.48 -17.53 0.35
C VAL A 12 -1.42 -16.62 -0.88
N GLU A 13 -0.63 -15.53 -0.84
CA GLU A 13 -0.36 -14.71 -2.02
C GLU A 13 0.32 -15.55 -3.10
N ALA A 14 1.42 -16.22 -2.76
CA ALA A 14 2.16 -17.06 -3.72
C ALA A 14 1.28 -18.16 -4.32
N LEU A 15 0.50 -18.86 -3.48
CA LEU A 15 -0.40 -19.92 -3.93
C LEU A 15 -1.52 -19.38 -4.84
N ASN A 16 -2.09 -18.23 -4.51
CA ASN A 16 -3.08 -17.58 -5.38
C ASN A 16 -2.47 -17.22 -6.74
N GLU A 17 -1.23 -16.74 -6.79
CA GLU A 17 -0.57 -16.38 -8.04
C GLU A 17 -0.14 -17.60 -8.87
N SER A 18 0.37 -18.66 -8.23
CA SER A 18 0.92 -19.83 -8.93
C SER A 18 -0.13 -20.90 -9.25
N GLN A 19 -1.08 -21.14 -8.35
CA GLN A 19 -2.07 -22.21 -8.47
C GLN A 19 -3.40 -21.82 -7.79
N PRO A 20 -4.19 -20.90 -8.40
CA PRO A 20 -5.43 -20.39 -7.79
C PRO A 20 -6.43 -21.47 -7.38
N SER A 21 -6.47 -22.58 -8.11
CA SER A 21 -7.36 -23.72 -7.85
C SER A 21 -7.00 -24.50 -6.58
N ALA A 22 -5.76 -24.39 -6.10
CA ALA A 22 -5.32 -25.00 -4.85
C ALA A 22 -5.73 -24.19 -3.62
N VAL A 23 -6.21 -22.95 -3.78
CA VAL A 23 -6.71 -22.15 -2.65
C VAL A 23 -8.12 -22.61 -2.28
N THR A 24 -8.20 -23.58 -1.38
CA THR A 24 -9.43 -24.09 -0.79
C THR A 24 -9.87 -23.25 0.43
N GLN A 25 -11.08 -23.49 0.95
CA GLN A 25 -11.52 -22.87 2.20
C GLN A 25 -10.57 -23.20 3.38
N ASP A 26 -10.11 -24.45 3.48
CA ASP A 26 -9.16 -24.89 4.51
C ASP A 26 -7.83 -24.11 4.43
N VAL A 27 -7.35 -23.81 3.23
CA VAL A 27 -6.17 -22.96 3.04
C VAL A 27 -6.44 -21.54 3.55
N LEU A 28 -7.60 -20.95 3.24
CA LEU A 28 -7.97 -19.62 3.74
C LEU A 28 -8.03 -19.62 5.27
N ASP A 29 -8.67 -20.64 5.86
CA ASP A 29 -8.84 -20.85 7.30
C ASP A 29 -7.51 -20.94 8.04
N LYS A 30 -6.51 -21.61 7.46
CA LYS A 30 -5.16 -21.74 8.02
C LYS A 30 -4.22 -20.56 7.73
N THR A 31 -4.66 -19.57 6.95
CA THR A 31 -3.80 -18.44 6.51
C THR A 31 -4.43 -17.09 6.84
N ILE A 32 -5.15 -16.48 5.88
CA ILE A 32 -5.73 -15.15 6.01
C ILE A 32 -6.80 -15.11 7.12
N ASN A 33 -7.60 -16.17 7.27
CA ASN A 33 -8.64 -16.22 8.30
C ASN A 33 -8.08 -16.49 9.69
N ASP A 34 -6.96 -17.20 9.83
CA ASP A 34 -6.24 -17.34 11.11
C ASP A 34 -5.89 -15.95 11.67
N ILE A 35 -5.33 -15.08 10.81
CA ILE A 35 -4.99 -13.69 11.13
C ILE A 35 -6.24 -12.88 11.51
N ARG A 36 -7.29 -12.98 10.69
CA ARG A 36 -8.56 -12.26 10.92
C ARG A 36 -9.25 -12.71 12.22
N SER A 37 -9.19 -13.99 12.55
CA SER A 37 -9.82 -14.55 13.74
C SER A 37 -9.19 -14.03 15.03
N ARG A 38 -7.87 -13.79 15.03
CA ARG A 38 -7.13 -13.21 16.17
C ARG A 38 -7.68 -11.85 16.60
N VAL A 39 -8.25 -11.10 15.67
CA VAL A 39 -8.87 -9.78 15.89
C VAL A 39 -10.39 -9.81 15.72
N GLN A 40 -11.00 -11.01 15.76
CA GLN A 40 -12.45 -11.22 15.69
C GLN A 40 -13.13 -10.67 14.43
N LEU A 41 -12.39 -10.61 13.31
CA LEU A 41 -12.97 -10.25 12.02
C LEU A 41 -13.68 -11.47 11.38
N PRO A 42 -14.78 -11.25 10.62
CA PRO A 42 -15.45 -12.32 9.91
C PRO A 42 -14.49 -13.06 8.96
N ALA A 43 -14.60 -14.38 8.92
CA ALA A 43 -13.84 -15.20 7.98
C ALA A 43 -14.23 -14.87 6.53
N ILE A 44 -13.23 -14.83 5.65
CA ILE A 44 -13.44 -14.78 4.20
C ILE A 44 -13.84 -16.19 3.76
N LYS A 45 -14.97 -16.29 3.06
CA LYS A 45 -15.39 -17.53 2.45
C LYS A 45 -14.88 -17.62 1.03
N LYS A 46 -14.54 -18.82 0.57
CA LYS A 46 -14.02 -19.05 -0.79
C LYS A 46 -15.03 -18.63 -1.86
N GLU A 47 -16.33 -18.72 -1.57
CA GLU A 47 -17.41 -18.22 -2.42
C GLU A 47 -17.37 -16.70 -2.66
N ASP A 48 -16.91 -15.91 -1.67
CA ASP A 48 -16.80 -14.45 -1.76
C ASP A 48 -15.57 -13.99 -2.56
N VAL A 49 -14.57 -14.88 -2.69
CA VAL A 49 -13.31 -14.65 -3.43
C VAL A 49 -13.17 -15.69 -4.54
N ALA A 50 -14.17 -15.70 -5.42
CA ALA A 50 -14.40 -16.73 -6.43
C ALA A 50 -13.29 -16.84 -7.49
N ASN A 51 -12.51 -15.79 -7.72
CA ASN A 51 -11.44 -15.77 -8.72
C ASN A 51 -10.11 -15.24 -8.15
N GLN A 52 -9.04 -15.44 -8.92
CA GLN A 52 -7.68 -15.07 -8.54
C GLN A 52 -7.55 -13.58 -8.19
N GLU A 53 -8.21 -12.71 -8.97
CA GLU A 53 -8.17 -11.25 -8.76
C GLU A 53 -8.89 -10.85 -7.47
N ALA A 54 -10.08 -11.38 -7.21
CA ALA A 54 -10.83 -11.11 -5.99
C ALA A 54 -10.05 -11.52 -4.74
N LEU A 55 -9.42 -12.70 -4.77
CA LEU A 55 -8.56 -13.17 -3.68
C LEU A 55 -7.29 -12.31 -3.55
N ARG A 56 -6.65 -11.94 -4.67
CA ARG A 56 -5.49 -11.03 -4.68
C ARG A 56 -5.81 -9.72 -3.98
N GLN A 57 -6.95 -9.11 -4.28
CA GLN A 57 -7.37 -7.86 -3.63
C GLN A 57 -7.65 -8.04 -2.14
N ALA A 58 -8.28 -9.15 -1.74
CA ALA A 58 -8.49 -9.46 -0.33
C ALA A 58 -7.16 -9.62 0.43
N ILE A 59 -6.20 -10.36 -0.13
CA ILE A 59 -4.86 -10.55 0.45
C ILE A 59 -4.12 -9.21 0.55
N ARG A 60 -4.10 -8.40 -0.52
CA ARG A 60 -3.46 -7.08 -0.54
C ARG A 60 -4.05 -6.14 0.52
N LYS A 61 -5.37 -6.20 0.71
CA LYS A 61 -6.07 -5.41 1.74
C LYS A 61 -5.68 -5.88 3.14
N GLU A 62 -5.73 -7.18 3.41
CA GLU A 62 -5.35 -7.72 4.72
C GLU A 62 -3.90 -7.40 5.04
N ARG A 63 -2.99 -7.61 4.08
CA ARG A 63 -1.56 -7.33 4.21
C ARG A 63 -1.28 -5.85 4.49
N ARG A 64 -2.05 -4.92 3.91
CA ARG A 64 -1.96 -3.48 4.19
C ARG A 64 -2.33 -3.14 5.64
N VAL A 65 -3.34 -3.79 6.20
CA VAL A 65 -3.85 -3.50 7.55
C VAL A 65 -2.97 -4.20 8.59
N GLU A 66 -2.75 -5.49 8.39
CA GLU A 66 -2.01 -6.36 9.30
C GLU A 66 -0.57 -5.85 9.47
N LEU A 67 0.13 -5.54 8.38
CA LEU A 67 1.56 -5.15 8.38
C LEU A 67 1.77 -3.62 8.34
N ALA A 68 0.76 -2.84 8.76
CA ALA A 68 0.86 -1.39 8.79
C ALA A 68 2.03 -0.94 9.69
N PHE A 69 2.80 0.06 9.22
CA PHE A 69 3.97 0.60 9.94
C PHE A 69 5.14 -0.37 10.16
N GLU A 70 5.16 -1.52 9.48
CA GLU A 70 6.28 -2.49 9.53
C GLU A 70 7.28 -2.36 8.36
N GLY A 71 7.20 -1.27 7.57
CA GLY A 71 8.12 -0.97 6.47
C GLY A 71 7.85 -1.72 5.16
N LEU A 72 6.79 -2.53 5.08
CA LEU A 72 6.51 -3.37 3.91
C LEU A 72 5.70 -2.67 2.81
N ARG A 73 4.86 -1.68 3.17
CA ARG A 73 3.92 -1.05 2.23
C ARG A 73 4.61 -0.47 0.99
N TYR A 74 5.78 0.14 1.15
CA TYR A 74 6.54 0.73 0.04
C TYR A 74 6.94 -0.35 -0.98
N PHE A 75 7.53 -1.45 -0.51
CA PHE A 75 7.94 -2.55 -1.39
C PHE A 75 6.76 -3.30 -2.00
N ASP A 76 5.66 -3.45 -1.24
CA ASP A 76 4.43 -4.07 -1.72
C ASP A 76 3.83 -3.32 -2.91
N VAL A 77 3.69 -1.99 -2.83
CA VAL A 77 3.11 -1.22 -3.95
C VAL A 77 4.00 -1.20 -5.19
N LEU A 78 5.33 -1.25 -4.99
CA LEU A 78 6.31 -1.33 -6.09
C LEU A 78 6.26 -2.69 -6.80
N ARG A 79 6.34 -3.80 -6.05
CA ARG A 79 6.34 -5.15 -6.63
C ARG A 79 5.01 -5.50 -7.29
N TRP A 80 3.90 -4.97 -6.77
CA TRP A 80 2.58 -5.12 -7.37
C TRP A 80 2.35 -4.25 -8.61
N GLY A 81 3.25 -3.31 -8.91
CA GLY A 81 3.10 -2.41 -10.05
C GLY A 81 1.99 -1.36 -9.89
N ILE A 82 1.47 -1.16 -8.68
CA ILE A 82 0.37 -0.23 -8.40
C ILE A 82 0.85 1.11 -7.82
N ALA A 83 2.16 1.34 -7.75
CA ALA A 83 2.74 2.54 -7.15
C ALA A 83 2.20 3.83 -7.80
N ALA A 84 2.11 3.88 -9.13
CA ALA A 84 1.54 5.03 -9.83
C ALA A 84 0.08 5.30 -9.43
N GLU A 85 -0.72 4.25 -9.24
CA GLU A 85 -2.13 4.36 -8.86
C GLU A 85 -2.30 4.85 -7.42
N VAL A 86 -1.50 4.31 -6.50
CA VAL A 86 -1.69 4.54 -5.06
C VAL A 86 -0.80 5.64 -4.48
N LEU A 87 0.18 6.16 -5.21
CA LEU A 87 1.08 7.22 -4.76
C LEU A 87 0.91 8.54 -5.54
N ASN A 88 0.25 8.56 -6.71
CA ASN A 88 -0.16 9.81 -7.38
C ASN A 88 -1.52 10.30 -6.84
N HIS A 89 -1.55 10.73 -5.59
CA HIS A 89 -2.69 11.50 -5.08
C HIS A 89 -2.27 12.37 -3.90
N THR A 90 -3.12 13.33 -3.57
CA THR A 90 -2.98 14.12 -2.35
C THR A 90 -3.40 13.30 -1.16
N PHE A 91 -2.47 13.01 -0.25
CA PHE A 91 -2.80 12.35 1.01
C PHE A 91 -3.69 13.26 1.85
N THR A 92 -4.78 12.69 2.36
CA THR A 92 -5.77 13.42 3.15
C THR A 92 -5.76 13.01 4.61
N GLY A 93 -6.29 13.90 5.45
CA GLY A 93 -6.46 13.70 6.88
C GLY A 93 -7.77 14.29 7.40
N VAL A 94 -7.98 14.16 8.70
CA VAL A 94 -9.19 14.69 9.36
C VAL A 94 -9.08 16.20 9.50
N LYS A 95 -10.15 16.90 9.12
CA LYS A 95 -10.32 18.33 9.40
C LYS A 95 -10.80 18.51 10.86
N LEU A 96 -10.03 19.26 11.65
CA LEU A 96 -10.39 19.67 13.02
C LEU A 96 -10.78 21.14 12.95
N SER A 97 -12.07 21.43 13.10
CA SER A 97 -12.62 22.78 13.00
C SER A 97 -13.81 22.94 13.94
N ASP A 98 -13.93 24.12 14.53
CA ASP A 98 -15.11 24.57 15.29
C ASP A 98 -16.28 24.95 14.37
N ASN A 99 -16.00 25.25 13.10
CA ASN A 99 -16.98 25.47 12.05
C ASN A 99 -16.92 24.35 10.97
N PRO A 100 -17.91 23.44 10.91
CA PRO A 100 -17.96 22.35 9.93
C PRO A 100 -17.95 22.85 8.47
N SER A 101 -18.60 23.99 8.21
CA SER A 101 -18.76 24.56 6.85
C SER A 101 -17.56 25.39 6.38
N ALA A 102 -16.55 25.61 7.24
CA ALA A 102 -15.38 26.40 6.87
C ALA A 102 -14.59 25.70 5.74
N PRO A 103 -14.15 26.41 4.68
CA PRO A 103 -13.44 25.82 3.54
C PRO A 103 -11.95 25.52 3.83
N ASN A 104 -11.55 25.36 5.09
CA ASN A 104 -10.16 25.35 5.53
C ASN A 104 -9.97 24.57 6.84
N TYR A 105 -8.79 23.97 7.04
CA TYR A 105 -8.44 23.21 8.25
C TYR A 105 -7.86 24.09 9.37
N ARG A 106 -6.90 24.97 9.06
CA ARG A 106 -6.24 25.91 9.99
C ARG A 106 -5.93 27.22 9.27
N GLY A 107 -5.89 28.33 10.00
CA GLY A 107 -5.63 29.67 9.44
C GLY A 107 -6.85 30.27 8.76
N SER A 108 -6.75 31.47 8.21
CA SER A 108 -7.81 32.13 7.43
C SER A 108 -7.23 32.82 6.19
N GLY A 109 -8.08 33.10 5.19
CA GLY A 109 -7.63 33.71 3.94
C GLY A 109 -6.56 32.86 3.22
N SER A 110 -5.47 33.48 2.78
CA SER A 110 -4.37 32.81 2.07
C SER A 110 -3.51 31.88 2.93
N THR A 111 -3.67 31.92 4.27
CA THR A 111 -2.97 31.02 5.20
C THR A 111 -3.76 29.75 5.51
N ALA A 112 -4.96 29.64 4.92
CA ALA A 112 -5.84 28.50 5.07
C ALA A 112 -5.19 27.22 4.55
N SER A 113 -5.08 26.22 5.43
CA SER A 113 -4.75 24.85 5.02
C SER A 113 -5.86 24.29 4.14
N PRO A 114 -5.54 23.76 2.94
CA PRO A 114 -6.54 23.35 1.95
C PRO A 114 -7.34 22.13 2.41
N VAL A 115 -8.60 22.07 1.99
CA VAL A 115 -9.48 20.89 2.15
C VAL A 115 -10.00 20.46 0.78
N ASP A 116 -10.29 19.17 0.63
CA ASP A 116 -10.91 18.65 -0.57
C ASP A 116 -12.42 18.93 -0.61
N LYS A 117 -13.07 18.53 -1.72
CA LYS A 117 -14.53 18.69 -1.92
C LYS A 117 -15.40 18.02 -0.85
N ASN A 118 -14.85 17.04 -0.12
CA ASN A 118 -15.55 16.30 0.93
C ASN A 118 -15.18 16.83 2.32
N GLY A 119 -14.37 17.90 2.42
CA GLY A 119 -13.94 18.51 3.67
C GLY A 119 -12.76 17.82 4.36
N TYR A 120 -12.04 16.91 3.70
CA TYR A 120 -10.82 16.33 4.25
C TYR A 120 -9.63 17.28 4.08
N TYR A 121 -8.81 17.40 5.13
CA TYR A 121 -7.58 18.18 5.06
C TYR A 121 -6.61 17.57 4.04
N GLN A 122 -6.08 18.40 3.15
CA GLN A 122 -5.06 18.01 2.18
C GLN A 122 -3.66 18.20 2.79
N PHE A 123 -3.01 17.09 3.15
CA PHE A 123 -1.72 17.12 3.84
C PHE A 123 -0.56 17.35 2.88
N GLU A 124 -0.42 16.48 1.88
CA GLU A 124 0.73 16.50 0.97
C GLU A 124 0.30 16.01 -0.42
N PRO A 125 0.44 16.85 -1.47
CA PRO A 125 0.32 16.37 -2.84
C PRO A 125 1.55 15.52 -3.16
N ARG A 126 1.33 14.25 -3.50
CA ARG A 126 2.41 13.36 -3.92
C ARG A 126 2.34 13.07 -5.40
N THR A 127 3.52 13.00 -6.00
CA THR A 127 3.70 12.57 -7.38
C THR A 127 4.58 11.33 -7.41
N TRP A 128 4.30 10.45 -8.38
CA TRP A 128 5.07 9.26 -8.65
C TRP A 128 5.26 9.12 -10.15
N SER A 129 6.51 8.93 -10.56
CA SER A 129 6.94 8.68 -11.94
C SER A 129 7.60 7.31 -12.05
N ALA A 130 7.62 6.73 -13.26
CA ALA A 130 8.14 5.37 -13.49
C ALA A 130 9.57 5.15 -12.97
N HIS A 131 10.45 6.17 -13.09
CA HIS A 131 11.82 6.12 -12.59
C HIS A 131 11.92 5.99 -11.07
N ASN A 132 10.90 6.42 -10.30
CA ASN A 132 10.86 6.29 -8.83
C ASN A 132 10.74 4.84 -8.34
N ARG A 133 10.62 3.87 -9.25
CA ARG A 133 10.68 2.44 -8.93
C ARG A 133 12.04 2.02 -8.36
N TYR A 134 13.12 2.63 -8.83
CA TYR A 134 14.48 2.35 -8.38
C TYR A 134 15.08 3.62 -7.80
N TRP A 135 15.89 3.51 -6.76
CA TRP A 135 16.62 4.65 -6.22
C TRP A 135 17.78 5.04 -7.15
N PRO A 136 18.14 6.33 -7.20
CA PRO A 136 19.34 6.74 -7.91
C PRO A 136 20.56 6.10 -7.26
N ILE A 137 21.51 5.66 -8.09
CA ILE A 137 22.84 5.29 -7.62
C ILE A 137 23.56 6.59 -7.24
N PRO A 138 24.18 6.67 -6.04
CA PRO A 138 24.89 7.87 -5.62
C PRO A 138 25.95 8.32 -6.63
N GLN A 139 26.00 9.62 -6.92
CA GLN A 139 26.94 10.17 -7.91
C GLN A 139 28.41 9.85 -7.58
N ASN A 140 28.76 9.79 -6.29
CA ASN A 140 30.11 9.42 -5.86
C ASN A 140 30.49 8.01 -6.31
N ASP A 141 29.56 7.05 -6.26
CA ASP A 141 29.82 5.67 -6.66
C ASP A 141 30.01 5.56 -8.18
N LEU A 142 29.21 6.30 -8.96
CA LEU A 142 29.37 6.44 -10.42
C LEU A 142 30.70 7.12 -10.79
N ASN A 143 31.15 8.09 -9.98
CA ASN A 143 32.41 8.77 -10.20
C ASN A 143 33.61 7.84 -9.98
N ILE A 144 33.53 6.96 -8.98
CA ILE A 144 34.57 5.98 -8.64
C ILE A 144 34.61 4.84 -9.68
N ASN A 145 33.46 4.24 -10.00
CA ASN A 145 33.39 3.11 -10.91
C ASN A 145 32.69 3.49 -12.23
N LYS A 146 33.49 3.76 -13.27
CA LYS A 146 33.00 4.13 -14.61
C LYS A 146 32.22 3.03 -15.34
N ASN A 147 32.23 1.80 -14.84
CA ASN A 147 31.41 0.71 -15.36
C ASN A 147 30.00 0.66 -14.74
N LEU A 148 29.75 1.36 -13.62
CA LEU A 148 28.41 1.50 -13.09
C LEU A 148 27.58 2.41 -13.99
N LYS A 149 26.39 1.95 -14.37
CA LYS A 149 25.41 2.72 -15.12
C LYS A 149 24.29 3.15 -14.20
N GLN A 150 23.86 4.40 -14.33
CA GLN A 150 22.73 4.94 -13.57
C GLN A 150 21.43 4.24 -13.93
N ASN A 151 20.49 4.20 -12.98
CA ASN A 151 19.12 3.76 -13.21
C ASN A 151 18.38 4.72 -14.15
N GLU A 152 17.49 4.18 -14.97
CA GLU A 152 16.73 4.97 -15.94
C GLU A 152 15.96 6.13 -15.28
N GLY A 153 16.02 7.32 -15.89
CA GLY A 153 15.33 8.53 -15.43
C GLY A 153 16.08 9.34 -14.38
N TYR A 154 17.31 8.94 -14.01
CA TYR A 154 18.21 9.73 -13.17
C TYR A 154 19.46 10.12 -13.96
N ASN A 155 20.05 11.28 -13.62
CA ASN A 155 21.28 11.81 -14.21
C ASN A 155 22.48 11.54 -13.30
#